data_AF-A0A410RA62-F1
#
_entry.id   AF-A0A410RA62-F1
#
_cell.length_a   1.000
_cell.length_b   1.000
_cell.length_c   1.000
_cell.angle_alpha   90.00
_cell.angle_beta   90.00
_cell.angle_gamma   90.00
#
_symmetry.space_group_name_H-M   'P 1'
#
loop_
_entity.id
_entity.type
_entity.pdbx_description
1 polymer ?
#
loop_
_entity_poly.entity_id
_entity_poly.type
_entity_poly.pdbx_seq_one_letter_code
_entity_poly.pdbx_strand_id
1 'polypeptide(L)' 'VPRGLDKTYAYAEICGPNGPVLTTDVILGLVLFAPGCTYPAHAHSGISESYICVSGAVSENHQGVYAP' A
#
# COMPACT_ATOMS: atom_id res chain seq x y z
N VAL A 1 -7.39 4.56 -8.08
CA VAL A 1 -6.15 3.88 -8.52
C VAL A 1 -5.56 4.65 -9.71
N PRO A 2 -4.27 5.04 -9.68
CA PRO A 2 -3.59 5.71 -10.80
C PRO A 2 -3.70 4.94 -12.14
N ARG A 3 -3.61 5.65 -13.26
CA ARG A 3 -3.62 5.02 -14.61
C ARG A 3 -2.46 4.03 -14.73
N GLY A 4 -2.75 2.82 -15.24
CA GLY A 4 -1.76 1.76 -15.44
C GLY A 4 -1.64 0.77 -14.28
N LEU A 5 -2.32 1.01 -13.15
CA LEU A 5 -2.35 0.11 -12.00
C LEU A 5 -3.65 -0.69 -11.90
N ASP A 6 -4.66 -0.37 -12.72
CA ASP A 6 -6.01 -0.94 -12.68
C ASP A 6 -6.05 -2.47 -12.80
N LYS A 7 -5.04 -3.08 -13.42
CA LYS A 7 -4.92 -4.54 -13.59
C LYS A 7 -3.74 -5.17 -12.83
N THR A 8 -2.87 -4.37 -12.23
CA THR A 8 -1.61 -4.84 -11.65
C THR A 8 -1.47 -4.52 -10.17
N TYR A 9 -2.45 -3.84 -9.59
CA TYR A 9 -2.50 -3.46 -8.19
C TYR A 9 -3.87 -3.78 -7.60
N ALA A 10 -3.87 -4.31 -6.38
CA ALA A 10 -5.06 -4.40 -5.56
C ALA A 10 -4.74 -4.02 -4.11
N TYR A 11 -5.75 -3.47 -3.44
CA TYR A 11 -5.74 -3.23 -2.01
C TYR A 11 -7.05 -3.71 -1.39
N ALA A 12 -6.97 -4.33 -0.23
CA ALA A 12 -8.13 -4.68 0.58
C ALA A 12 -7.90 -4.27 2.04
N GLU A 13 -8.83 -3.51 2.59
CA GLU A 13 -8.83 -3.12 4.00
C GLU A 13 -9.41 -4.28 4.84
N ILE A 14 -8.69 -4.67 5.89
CA ILE A 14 -9.11 -5.69 6.88
C ILE A 14 -9.72 -5.01 8.11
N CYS A 15 -9.08 -3.96 8.62
CA CYS A 15 -9.64 -3.12 9.67
C CYS A 15 -9.40 -1.64 9.43
N GLY A 16 -10.33 -0.82 9.92
CA GLY A 16 -10.38 0.63 9.70
C GLY A 16 -11.81 1.07 9.38
N PRO A 17 -12.02 2.25 8.78
CA PRO A 17 -13.35 2.79 8.49
C PRO A 17 -14.11 2.06 7.36
N ASN A 18 -13.42 1.31 6.49
CA ASN A 18 -14.03 0.61 5.34
C ASN A 18 -13.80 -0.91 5.39
N GLY A 19 -13.02 -1.42 6.33
CA GLY A 19 -12.78 -2.83 6.52
C GLY A 19 -13.97 -3.57 7.16
N PRO A 20 -13.98 -4.92 7.10
CA PRO A 20 -14.95 -5.73 7.82
C PRO A 20 -14.85 -5.61 9.36
N VAL A 21 -13.70 -5.17 9.89
CA VAL A 21 -13.51 -4.87 11.32
C VAL A 21 -13.38 -3.36 11.52
N LEU A 22 -14.43 -2.73 12.04
CA LEU A 22 -14.47 -1.28 12.26
C LEU A 22 -13.59 -0.85 13.43
N THR A 23 -12.71 0.11 13.20
CA THR A 23 -11.90 0.77 14.24
C THR A 23 -11.42 2.14 13.76
N THR A 24 -11.04 3.02 14.69
CA THR A 24 -10.42 4.32 14.44
C THR A 24 -8.94 4.37 14.83
N ASP A 25 -8.40 3.28 15.39
CA ASP A 25 -7.04 3.28 15.97
C ASP A 25 -5.96 2.96 14.93
N VAL A 26 -6.27 2.11 13.96
CA VAL A 26 -5.34 1.67 12.90
C VAL A 26 -6.10 1.29 11.63
N ILE A 27 -5.51 1.59 10.48
CA ILE A 27 -5.94 1.04 9.19
C ILE A 27 -4.98 -0.10 8.85
N LEU A 28 -5.51 -1.31 8.72
CA LEU A 28 -4.75 -2.50 8.31
C LEU A 28 -5.35 -3.04 7.03
N GLY A 29 -4.50 -3.33 6.05
CA GLY A 29 -4.92 -3.97 4.82
C GLY A 29 -3.82 -4.79 4.17
N LEU A 30 -4.16 -5.38 3.03
CA LEU A 30 -3.22 -6.10 2.18
C LEU A 30 -3.09 -5.38 0.85
N VAL A 31 -1.86 -5.24 0.38
CA VAL A 31 -1.55 -4.81 -0.97
C VAL A 31 -1.06 -6.00 -1.77
N LEU A 32 -1.55 -6.15 -3.00
CA LEU A 32 -1.09 -7.14 -3.96
C LEU A 32 -0.60 -6.44 -5.22
N PHE A 33 0.65 -6.72 -5.57
CA PHE A 33 1.26 -6.30 -6.83
C PHE A 33 1.37 -7.49 -7.77
N ALA A 34 0.89 -7.34 -9.00
CA ALA A 34 1.16 -8.29 -10.07
C ALA A 34 2.64 -8.20 -10.52
N PRO A 35 3.21 -9.26 -11.12
CA PRO A 35 4.55 -9.21 -11.70
C PRO A 35 4.70 -8.04 -12.69
N GLY A 36 5.80 -7.29 -12.58
CA GLY A 36 6.07 -6.11 -13.42
C GLY A 36 5.27 -4.86 -13.04
N CYS A 37 4.53 -4.86 -11.93
CA CYS A 37 3.86 -3.66 -11.43
C CYS A 37 4.88 -2.66 -10.89
N THR A 38 4.88 -1.44 -11.45
CA THR A 38 5.61 -0.30 -10.90
C THR A 38 4.63 0.59 -10.16
N TYR A 39 4.75 0.68 -8.84
CA TYR A 39 3.97 1.60 -8.03
C TYR A 39 4.66 2.98 -7.98
N PRO A 40 4.05 4.06 -8.50
CA PRO A 40 4.70 5.37 -8.56
C PRO A 40 5.02 5.93 -7.16
N ALA A 41 6.06 6.77 -7.07
CA ALA A 41 6.33 7.53 -5.86
C ALA A 41 5.12 8.39 -5.47
N HIS A 42 4.77 8.35 -4.19
CA HIS A 42 3.63 9.08 -3.62
C HIS A 42 3.88 9.29 -2.12
N ALA A 43 3.10 10.19 -1.52
CA ALA A 43 3.15 10.47 -0.09
C ALA A 43 1.75 10.81 0.43
N HIS A 44 1.54 10.55 1.71
CA HIS A 44 0.30 10.88 2.41
C HIS A 44 0.60 11.82 3.58
N SER A 45 -0.13 12.93 3.67
CA SER A 45 -0.06 13.83 4.83
C SER A 45 -0.98 13.31 5.94
N GLY A 46 -0.50 13.32 7.19
CA GLY A 46 -1.34 13.08 8.36
C GLY A 46 -1.52 11.61 8.76
N ILE A 47 -0.87 10.67 8.06
CA ILE A 47 -0.78 9.27 8.46
C ILE A 47 0.68 8.80 8.40
N SER A 48 1.05 7.92 9.31
CA SER A 48 2.26 7.11 9.20
C SER A 48 1.89 5.76 8.61
N GLU A 49 2.67 5.27 7.64
CA GLU A 49 2.42 4.01 6.96
C GLU A 49 3.64 3.09 7.09
N SER A 50 3.38 1.79 7.21
CA SER A 50 4.41 0.75 7.25
C SER A 50 3.97 -0.47 6.44
N TYR A 51 4.89 -1.06 5.68
CA TYR A 51 4.66 -2.28 4.92
C TYR A 51 5.48 -3.44 5.47
N ILE A 52 4.88 -4.63 5.44
CA ILE A 52 5.56 -5.90 5.72
C ILE A 52 5.34 -6.79 4.50
N CYS A 53 6.42 -7.30 3.91
CA CYS A 53 6.32 -8.28 2.82
C CYS A 53 5.88 -9.64 3.39
N VAL A 54 4.65 -10.05 3.08
CA VAL A 54 4.10 -11.34 3.52
C VAL A 54 4.47 -12.48 2.55
N SER A 55 4.56 -12.18 1.25
CA SER A 55 4.91 -13.15 0.21
C SER A 55 5.45 -12.44 -1.04
N GLY A 56 6.17 -13.20 -1.87
CA GLY A 56 6.80 -12.68 -3.08
C GLY A 56 8.01 -11.79 -2.78
N ALA A 57 8.35 -10.94 -3.73
CA ALA A 57 9.41 -9.96 -3.60
C ALA A 57 9.00 -8.65 -4.26
N VAL A 58 9.41 -7.54 -3.66
CA VAL A 58 9.32 -6.20 -4.24
C VAL A 58 10.72 -5.60 -4.27
N SER A 59 11.02 -4.84 -5.31
CA SER A 59 12.21 -3.99 -5.32
C SER A 59 11.81 -2.61 -4.84
N GLU A 60 12.29 -2.21 -3.68
CA GLU A 60 12.16 -0.83 -3.21
C GLU A 60 13.47 -0.06 -3.42
N ASN A 61 13.37 1.27 -3.49
CA ASN A 61 14.52 2.15 -3.38
C ASN A 61 14.37 3.00 -2.12
N HIS A 62 15.46 3.25 -1.42
CA HIS A 62 15.44 4.08 -0.21
C HIS A 62 14.97 5.52 -0.49
N GLN A 63 15.12 6.00 -1.74
CA GLN A 63 14.60 7.30 -2.18
C GLN A 63 13.07 7.41 -2.15
N GLY A 64 12.33 6.31 -2.32
CA GLY A 64 10.87 6.31 -2.30
C GLY A 64 10.26 6.18 -0.90
N VAL A 65 11.07 5.86 0.12
CA VAL A 65 10.62 5.56 1.49
C VAL A 65 10.73 6.76 2.42
N TYR A 66 11.76 7.60 2.24
CA TYR A 66 11.97 8.78 3.07
C TYR A 66 11.51 10.05 2.36
N ALA A 67 10.75 10.87 3.08
CA ALA A 67 10.49 12.24 2.64
C ALA A 67 11.84 13.01 2.55
N PRO A 68 12.02 13.90 1.55
CA PRO A 68 13.19 14.78 1.49
C PRO A 68 13.26 15.75 2.68
#